data_AF-A0A655JMK7-F1
#
_entry.id   AF-A0A655JMK7-F1
#
_cell.length_a   1.000
_cell.length_b   1.000
_cell.length_c   1.000
_cell.angle_alpha   90.00
_cell.angle_beta   90.00
_cell.angle_gamma   90.00
#
_symmetry.space_group_name_H-M   'P 1'
#
loop_
_entity.id
_entity.type
_entity.pdbx_description
1 polymer ?
#
loop_
_entity_poly.entity_id
_entity_poly.type
_entity_poly.pdbx_seq_one_letter_code
_entity_poly.pdbx_strand_id
1 'polypeptide(L)'
;MAAVAAVMVVAAAAVTAVTMTSHQPRTATPPSAAALSPTSSSTTPPQPPIVTRSRLPGLLPPLDDVKNFVGIQNLVAHEPMLQPQTPNGSINPAECWPAVGGGVPSAYDLGTVIGFYGLTIDEPPTGTAPNQVGQLIVAFRDAATAQRHLADLASIWRRCGGRTVTLFRSEWRRPVELSTSVPEVVDGITTMVLTAQGPVLRVREDHAIAAKNNVLVDVDIMTPDTSRGQQAVIGITNYILAKIPG
;
A
#
# COMPACT_ATOMS: atom_id res chain seq x y z
N MET A 1 -14.47 49.07 -2.98
CA MET A 1 -15.49 48.13 -3.49
C MET A 1 -15.75 47.10 -2.41
N ALA A 2 -17.01 46.67 -2.30
CA ALA A 2 -17.70 46.12 -1.14
C ALA A 2 -17.02 44.97 -0.39
N ALA A 3 -17.09 45.05 0.94
CA ALA A 3 -17.01 43.94 1.88
C ALA A 3 -18.36 43.20 1.92
N VAL A 4 -18.35 41.88 2.11
CA VAL A 4 -19.54 41.13 2.54
C VAL A 4 -19.15 40.22 3.69
N ALA A 5 -19.69 40.55 4.86
CA ALA A 5 -19.78 39.72 6.05
C ALA A 5 -21.24 39.26 6.20
N ALA A 6 -21.46 38.04 6.68
CA ALA A 6 -22.72 37.55 7.28
C ALA A 6 -22.34 36.33 8.14
N VAL A 7 -22.24 36.42 9.47
CA VAL A 7 -23.28 36.51 10.53
C VAL A 7 -24.23 35.30 10.58
N MET A 8 -23.88 34.39 11.52
CA MET A 8 -24.69 33.63 12.49
C MET A 8 -26.22 33.61 12.37
N VAL A 9 -26.83 32.42 12.48
CA VAL A 9 -28.01 32.17 13.34
C VAL A 9 -28.02 30.72 13.87
N VAL A 10 -28.03 30.58 15.20
CA VAL A 10 -28.44 29.40 15.97
C VAL A 10 -29.96 29.48 16.19
N ALA A 11 -30.70 28.39 16.03
CA ALA A 11 -32.03 28.26 16.65
C ALA A 11 -32.40 26.79 16.91
N ALA A 12 -32.37 26.42 18.18
CA ALA A 12 -33.09 25.29 18.74
C ALA A 12 -34.58 25.63 18.80
N ALA A 13 -35.45 24.65 18.53
CA ALA A 13 -36.87 24.74 18.87
C ALA A 13 -37.33 23.41 19.48
N ALA A 14 -37.56 23.46 20.79
CA ALA A 14 -38.34 22.51 21.55
C ALA A 14 -39.82 22.71 21.24
N VAL A 15 -40.60 21.62 21.15
CA VAL A 15 -42.06 21.71 21.17
C VAL A 15 -42.58 20.86 22.33
N THR A 16 -43.31 21.54 23.19
CA THR A 16 -43.93 21.11 24.45
C THR A 16 -45.20 20.28 24.25
N ALA A 17 -45.50 19.52 25.30
CA ALA A 17 -46.56 18.54 25.47
C ALA A 17 -47.99 19.09 25.43
N VAL A 18 -48.93 18.24 25.02
CA VAL A 18 -50.37 18.38 25.30
C VAL A 18 -50.79 17.30 26.29
N THR A 19 -51.24 17.74 27.45
CA THR A 19 -51.83 16.94 28.53
C THR A 19 -53.31 16.68 28.24
N MET A 20 -53.74 15.42 28.28
CA MET A 20 -55.14 15.05 28.45
C MET A 20 -55.25 14.11 29.65
N THR A 21 -55.86 14.63 30.72
CA THR A 21 -56.24 13.91 31.94
C THR A 21 -57.57 13.21 31.75
N SER A 22 -57.63 11.89 31.98
CA SER A 22 -58.88 11.19 32.29
C SER A 22 -58.69 10.25 33.49
N HIS A 23 -59.67 10.28 34.39
CA HIS A 23 -59.72 9.57 35.67
C HIS A 23 -60.22 8.12 35.50
N GLN A 24 -59.46 7.16 36.06
CA GLN A 24 -59.81 5.92 36.83
C GLN A 24 -61.04 5.05 36.44
N PRO A 25 -60.94 3.70 36.55
CA PRO A 25 -60.82 3.03 37.86
C PRO A 25 -59.81 1.87 37.94
N ARG A 26 -59.41 1.56 39.19
CA ARG A 26 -58.52 0.45 39.58
C ARG A 26 -59.16 -0.90 39.29
N THR A 27 -58.47 -1.74 38.53
CA THR A 27 -58.69 -3.18 38.43
C THR A 27 -57.40 -3.89 38.80
N ALA A 28 -57.46 -4.78 39.80
CA ALA A 28 -56.34 -5.58 40.26
C ALA A 28 -55.86 -6.54 39.16
N THR A 29 -54.56 -6.53 38.87
CA THR A 29 -53.94 -7.40 37.86
C THR A 29 -53.02 -8.43 38.55
N PRO A 30 -53.00 -9.72 38.15
CA PRO A 30 -52.13 -10.77 38.71
C PRO A 30 -50.64 -10.54 38.41
N PRO A 31 -49.70 -11.25 39.07
CA PRO A 31 -48.27 -10.97 38.99
C PRO A 31 -47.74 -11.16 37.56
N SER A 32 -47.07 -10.12 37.06
CA SER A 32 -46.39 -10.10 35.76
C SER A 32 -45.19 -11.04 35.81
N ALA A 33 -45.23 -12.08 34.97
CA ALA A 33 -44.06 -12.90 34.67
C ALA A 33 -43.00 -12.01 34.01
N ALA A 34 -41.82 -11.91 34.63
CA ALA A 34 -40.68 -11.21 34.07
C ALA A 34 -40.31 -11.86 32.72
N ALA A 35 -40.62 -11.17 31.62
CA ALA A 35 -40.14 -11.52 30.30
C ALA A 35 -38.62 -11.26 30.28
N LEU A 36 -37.84 -12.33 30.22
CA LEU A 36 -36.40 -12.27 29.93
C LEU A 36 -36.23 -11.61 28.55
N SER A 37 -35.58 -10.45 28.52
CA SER A 37 -35.22 -9.80 27.26
C SER A 37 -34.31 -10.73 26.45
N PRO A 38 -34.52 -10.89 25.13
CA PRO A 38 -33.64 -11.71 24.32
C PRO A 38 -32.25 -11.07 24.25
N THR A 39 -31.26 -11.78 24.79
CA THR A 39 -29.84 -11.45 24.61
C THR A 39 -29.54 -11.43 23.11
N SER A 40 -29.35 -10.23 22.56
CA SER A 40 -28.90 -10.07 21.17
C SER A 40 -27.44 -10.46 21.10
N SER A 41 -27.16 -11.71 20.71
CA SER A 41 -25.81 -12.14 20.35
C SER A 41 -25.37 -11.38 19.10
N SER A 42 -24.50 -10.38 19.27
CA SER A 42 -23.80 -9.75 18.15
C SER A 42 -22.84 -10.79 17.57
N THR A 43 -23.23 -11.42 16.46
CA THR A 43 -22.31 -12.24 15.67
C THR A 43 -21.47 -11.30 14.82
N THR A 44 -20.24 -11.04 15.27
CA THR A 44 -19.22 -10.40 14.43
C THR A 44 -19.03 -11.25 13.17
N PRO A 45 -19.02 -10.65 11.96
CA PRO A 45 -18.73 -11.37 10.72
C PRO A 45 -17.41 -12.14 10.83
N PRO A 46 -17.29 -13.33 10.22
CA PRO A 46 -16.03 -14.08 10.21
C PRO A 46 -14.91 -13.21 9.61
N GLN A 47 -13.77 -13.14 10.31
CA GLN A 47 -12.60 -12.42 9.79
C GLN A 47 -12.09 -13.12 8.51
N PRO A 48 -11.65 -12.37 7.49
CA PRO A 48 -11.05 -12.96 6.29
C PRO A 48 -9.88 -13.89 6.64
N PRO A 49 -9.68 -14.99 5.89
CA PRO A 49 -8.59 -15.92 6.17
C PRO A 49 -7.23 -15.23 6.01
N ILE A 50 -6.30 -15.53 6.92
CA ILE A 50 -4.92 -15.05 6.89
C ILE A 50 -4.16 -15.72 5.73
N VAL A 51 -3.43 -14.91 4.96
CA VAL A 51 -2.54 -15.40 3.90
C VAL A 51 -1.28 -15.99 4.54
N THR A 52 -1.01 -17.26 4.25
CA THR A 52 0.20 -17.95 4.70
C THR A 52 1.33 -17.86 3.67
N ARG A 53 2.57 -18.15 4.10
CA ARG A 53 3.75 -18.15 3.21
C ARG A 53 3.56 -18.97 1.94
N SER A 54 2.94 -20.15 2.03
CA SER A 54 2.72 -21.03 0.86
C SER A 54 1.72 -20.49 -0.16
N ARG A 55 0.91 -19.49 0.21
CA ARG A 55 -0.05 -18.85 -0.70
C ARG A 55 0.52 -17.64 -1.43
N LEU A 56 1.63 -17.07 -0.94
CA LEU A 56 2.24 -15.87 -1.52
C LEU A 56 2.53 -16.00 -3.03
N PRO A 57 3.19 -17.07 -3.53
CA PRO A 57 3.51 -17.14 -4.96
C PRO A 57 2.30 -17.01 -5.89
N GLY A 58 1.13 -17.49 -5.46
CA GLY A 58 -0.11 -17.43 -6.24
C GLY A 58 -0.78 -16.05 -6.28
N LEU A 59 -0.34 -15.09 -5.46
CA LEU A 59 -0.86 -13.72 -5.44
C LEU A 59 -0.22 -12.83 -6.51
N LEU A 60 1.03 -13.09 -6.88
CA LEU A 60 1.68 -12.33 -7.94
C LEU A 60 1.08 -12.67 -9.32
N PRO A 61 1.06 -11.73 -10.27
CA PRO A 61 0.74 -12.05 -11.65
C PRO A 61 1.79 -12.99 -12.26
N PRO A 62 1.39 -13.93 -13.12
CA PRO A 62 2.32 -14.72 -13.92
C PRO A 62 3.10 -13.81 -14.90
N LEU A 63 4.26 -14.27 -15.36
CA LEU A 63 5.16 -13.50 -16.22
C LEU A 63 4.46 -12.93 -17.46
N ASP A 64 3.58 -13.69 -18.12
CA ASP A 64 2.88 -13.22 -19.32
C ASP A 64 1.93 -12.05 -19.02
N ASP A 65 1.26 -12.04 -17.85
CA ASP A 65 0.45 -10.91 -17.42
C ASP A 65 1.33 -9.68 -17.16
N VAL A 66 2.49 -9.87 -16.51
CA VAL A 66 3.47 -8.78 -16.31
C VAL A 66 3.94 -8.19 -17.63
N LYS A 67 4.31 -9.04 -18.59
CA LYS A 67 4.68 -8.63 -19.95
C LYS A 67 3.58 -7.81 -20.60
N ASN A 68 2.31 -8.14 -20.38
CA ASN A 68 1.18 -7.37 -20.92
C ASN A 68 0.97 -6.03 -20.21
N PHE A 69 1.08 -5.99 -18.87
CA PHE A 69 0.98 -4.74 -18.10
C PHE A 69 2.00 -3.70 -18.57
N VAL A 70 3.28 -4.10 -18.70
CA VAL A 70 4.33 -3.18 -19.15
C VAL A 70 4.51 -3.15 -20.68
N GLY A 71 3.85 -4.07 -21.39
CA GLY A 71 4.01 -4.39 -22.82
C GLY A 71 5.44 -4.45 -23.32
N ILE A 72 6.26 -5.21 -22.61
CA ILE A 72 7.63 -5.58 -22.93
C ILE A 72 7.65 -7.11 -22.94
N GLN A 73 7.87 -7.72 -24.10
CA GLN A 73 7.60 -9.15 -24.30
C GLN A 73 8.79 -10.07 -24.02
N ASN A 74 9.99 -9.51 -24.01
CA ASN A 74 11.26 -10.21 -23.78
C ASN A 74 11.70 -10.21 -22.32
N LEU A 75 10.81 -9.86 -21.38
CA LEU A 75 11.06 -9.98 -19.95
C LEU A 75 11.30 -11.44 -19.52
N VAL A 76 12.22 -11.61 -18.57
CA VAL A 76 12.58 -12.89 -17.95
C VAL A 76 12.51 -12.74 -16.44
N ALA A 77 11.82 -13.66 -15.77
CA ALA A 77 11.78 -13.71 -14.31
C ALA A 77 13.04 -14.37 -13.74
N HIS A 78 13.60 -13.78 -12.70
CA HIS A 78 14.68 -14.36 -11.90
C HIS A 78 14.15 -15.34 -10.84
N GLU A 79 15.07 -16.02 -10.17
CA GLU A 79 14.74 -16.87 -9.02
C GLU A 79 14.04 -16.05 -7.91
N PRO A 80 13.03 -16.62 -7.24
CA PRO A 80 12.28 -15.89 -6.21
C PRO A 80 13.13 -15.46 -5.03
N MET A 81 12.90 -14.23 -4.58
CA MET A 81 13.44 -13.70 -3.34
C MET A 81 12.56 -14.14 -2.16
N LEU A 82 13.08 -15.00 -1.28
CA LEU A 82 12.34 -15.54 -0.12
C LEU A 82 12.61 -14.82 1.20
N GLN A 83 13.52 -13.84 1.18
CA GLN A 83 13.87 -12.98 2.30
C GLN A 83 14.46 -11.66 1.78
N PRO A 84 14.40 -10.56 2.55
CA PRO A 84 15.02 -9.31 2.17
C PRO A 84 16.51 -9.47 1.83
N GLN A 85 17.00 -8.70 0.88
CA GLN A 85 18.39 -8.73 0.42
C GLN A 85 19.05 -7.39 0.71
N THR A 86 20.24 -7.43 1.30
CA THR A 86 21.05 -6.22 1.46
C THR A 86 21.47 -5.72 0.07
N PRO A 87 21.14 -4.46 -0.31
CA PRO A 87 21.57 -3.91 -1.59
C PRO A 87 23.09 -3.95 -1.75
N ASN A 88 23.55 -4.20 -2.98
CA ASN A 88 24.95 -3.94 -3.32
C ASN A 88 25.16 -2.42 -3.47
N GLY A 89 25.66 -1.77 -2.42
CA GLY A 89 25.96 -0.35 -2.39
C GLY A 89 25.35 0.39 -1.20
N SER A 90 25.31 1.71 -1.29
CA SER A 90 24.71 2.58 -0.28
C SER A 90 23.89 3.70 -0.92
N ILE A 91 22.98 4.28 -0.14
CA ILE A 91 22.20 5.45 -0.52
C ILE A 91 22.47 6.59 0.49
N ASN A 92 22.42 7.82 0.01
CA ASN A 92 22.42 9.01 0.85
C ASN A 92 21.13 9.82 0.59
N PRO A 93 20.28 10.04 1.61
CA PRO A 93 20.42 9.59 2.99
C PRO A 93 19.96 8.13 3.16
N ALA A 94 20.59 7.39 4.09
CA ALA A 94 20.47 5.93 4.20
C ALA A 94 19.03 5.43 4.47
N GLU A 95 18.23 6.23 5.17
CA GLU A 95 16.84 5.94 5.50
C GLU A 95 15.91 5.92 4.27
N CYS A 96 16.37 6.40 3.11
CA CYS A 96 15.58 6.42 1.89
C CYS A 96 15.64 5.14 1.06
N TRP A 97 16.39 4.13 1.48
CA TRP A 97 16.40 2.82 0.80
C TRP A 97 14.99 2.27 0.53
N PRO A 98 14.07 2.22 1.51
CA PRO A 98 12.71 1.71 1.29
C PRO A 98 11.86 2.55 0.31
N ALA A 99 12.30 3.76 -0.05
CA ALA A 99 11.64 4.61 -1.05
C ALA A 99 12.16 4.33 -2.46
N VAL A 100 13.39 3.83 -2.61
CA VAL A 100 14.05 3.53 -3.90
C VAL A 100 13.82 2.11 -4.38
N GLY A 101 13.33 1.21 -3.54
CA GLY A 101 12.96 -0.13 -3.98
C GLY A 101 12.57 -1.03 -2.83
N GLY A 102 11.69 -1.98 -3.13
CA GLY A 102 11.25 -2.99 -2.19
C GLY A 102 12.35 -4.00 -1.81
N GLY A 103 12.12 -4.75 -0.74
CA GLY A 103 12.92 -5.92 -0.40
C GLY A 103 14.24 -5.66 0.32
N VAL A 104 14.48 -4.42 0.74
CA VAL A 104 15.61 -4.07 1.61
C VAL A 104 15.30 -4.40 3.08
N PRO A 105 16.27 -4.89 3.87
CA PRO A 105 16.02 -5.23 5.28
C PRO A 105 15.51 -4.05 6.12
N SER A 106 15.93 -2.83 5.81
CA SER A 106 15.53 -1.61 6.53
C SER A 106 14.05 -1.23 6.35
N ALA A 107 13.35 -1.86 5.41
CA ALA A 107 11.94 -1.62 5.15
C ALA A 107 11.00 -2.42 6.08
N TYR A 108 11.50 -3.42 6.81
CA TYR A 108 10.65 -4.38 7.51
C TYR A 108 11.14 -4.70 8.92
N ASP A 109 10.21 -4.80 9.87
CA ASP A 109 10.46 -5.47 11.15
C ASP A 109 10.35 -6.99 10.95
N LEU A 110 11.49 -7.63 10.71
CA LEU A 110 11.58 -9.06 10.40
C LEU A 110 11.03 -9.97 11.50
N GLY A 111 10.93 -9.50 12.75
CA GLY A 111 10.33 -10.27 13.84
C GLY A 111 8.81 -10.47 13.67
N THR A 112 8.17 -9.65 12.84
CA THR A 112 6.72 -9.66 12.59
C THR A 112 6.31 -10.35 11.29
N VAL A 113 7.28 -10.59 10.40
CA VAL A 113 7.08 -11.19 9.08
C VAL A 113 6.93 -12.72 9.22
N ILE A 114 5.88 -13.27 8.61
CA ILE A 114 5.63 -14.72 8.55
C ILE A 114 5.86 -15.31 7.15
N GLY A 115 5.88 -14.47 6.12
CA GLY A 115 6.19 -14.86 4.76
C GLY A 115 6.70 -13.68 3.95
N PHE A 116 7.63 -13.97 3.04
CA PHE A 116 8.24 -13.01 2.14
C PHE A 116 8.40 -13.70 0.80
N TYR A 117 7.94 -13.07 -0.27
CA TYR A 117 8.08 -13.58 -1.62
C TYR A 117 8.17 -12.41 -2.60
N GLY A 118 9.28 -12.32 -3.31
CA GLY A 118 9.48 -11.32 -4.34
C GLY A 118 9.98 -11.91 -5.65
N LEU A 119 9.71 -11.22 -6.75
CA LEU A 119 10.23 -11.50 -8.07
C LEU A 119 10.85 -10.22 -8.64
N THR A 120 12.02 -10.38 -9.24
CA THR A 120 12.62 -9.40 -10.15
C THR A 120 12.48 -9.95 -11.56
N ILE A 121 12.01 -9.13 -12.48
CA ILE A 121 11.68 -9.50 -13.85
C ILE A 121 12.29 -8.45 -14.77
N ASP A 122 13.32 -8.83 -15.53
CA ASP A 122 14.13 -7.89 -16.28
C ASP A 122 14.15 -8.24 -17.77
N GLU A 123 14.33 -7.21 -18.59
CA GLU A 123 14.73 -7.39 -19.98
C GLU A 123 16.22 -7.75 -20.04
N PRO A 124 16.61 -8.84 -20.74
CA PRO A 124 18.02 -9.17 -20.93
C PRO A 124 18.80 -7.97 -21.50
N PRO A 125 20.04 -7.72 -21.05
CA PRO A 125 20.76 -6.50 -21.41
C PRO A 125 20.88 -6.30 -22.92
N THR A 126 20.27 -5.23 -23.44
CA THR A 126 20.36 -4.80 -24.85
C THR A 126 21.36 -3.65 -25.05
N GLY A 127 21.96 -3.14 -23.96
CA GLY A 127 22.87 -2.00 -23.97
C GLY A 127 22.22 -0.64 -23.66
N THR A 128 20.90 -0.60 -23.42
CA THR A 128 20.16 0.59 -22.97
C THR A 128 19.85 0.55 -21.47
N ALA A 129 19.23 1.62 -20.94
CA ALA A 129 18.72 1.65 -19.58
C ALA A 129 17.78 0.44 -19.32
N PRO A 130 17.84 -0.18 -18.13
CA PRO A 130 17.16 -1.44 -17.89
C PRO A 130 15.65 -1.25 -17.85
N ASN A 131 14.93 -2.18 -18.48
CA ASN A 131 13.53 -2.43 -18.18
C ASN A 131 13.48 -3.51 -17.10
N GLN A 132 12.87 -3.18 -15.96
CA GLN A 132 12.79 -4.05 -14.80
C GLN A 132 11.43 -3.88 -14.13
N VAL A 133 10.90 -4.98 -13.62
CA VAL A 133 9.71 -5.02 -12.77
C VAL A 133 10.07 -5.76 -11.49
N GLY A 134 9.96 -5.08 -10.36
CA GLY A 134 9.97 -5.68 -9.03
C GLY A 134 8.56 -5.89 -8.51
N GLN A 135 8.31 -7.06 -7.94
CA GLN A 135 7.07 -7.38 -7.24
C GLN A 135 7.39 -8.06 -5.94
N LEU A 136 6.88 -7.53 -4.84
CA LEU A 136 7.12 -8.05 -3.52
C LEU A 136 5.83 -8.08 -2.70
N ILE A 137 5.65 -9.18 -2.00
CA ILE A 137 4.59 -9.37 -1.02
C ILE A 137 5.16 -9.88 0.29
N VAL A 138 4.71 -9.26 1.38
CA VAL A 138 5.13 -9.58 2.74
C VAL A 138 3.90 -9.89 3.58
N ALA A 139 3.83 -11.11 4.12
CA ALA A 139 2.76 -11.53 5.01
C ALA A 139 3.16 -11.34 6.48
N PHE A 140 2.21 -10.83 7.26
CA PHE A 140 2.29 -10.62 8.70
C PHE A 140 1.30 -11.52 9.45
N ARG A 141 1.41 -11.56 10.78
CA ARG A 141 0.51 -12.36 11.63
C ARG A 141 -0.96 -11.93 11.56
N ASP A 142 -1.20 -10.65 11.31
CA ASP A 142 -2.54 -10.06 11.26
C ASP A 142 -2.58 -8.81 10.38
N ALA A 143 -3.80 -8.35 10.08
CA ALA A 143 -4.01 -7.18 9.24
C ALA A 143 -3.55 -5.87 9.87
N ALA A 144 -3.68 -5.72 11.19
CA ALA A 144 -3.24 -4.52 11.89
C ALA A 144 -1.72 -4.31 11.75
N THR A 145 -0.95 -5.39 11.78
CA THR A 145 0.50 -5.36 11.60
C THR A 145 0.88 -4.96 10.18
N ALA A 146 0.22 -5.53 9.16
CA ALA A 146 0.45 -5.12 7.77
C ALA A 146 0.13 -3.63 7.53
N GLN A 147 -0.97 -3.12 8.09
CA GLN A 147 -1.35 -1.72 7.97
C GLN A 147 -0.39 -0.78 8.70
N ARG A 148 0.13 -1.17 9.87
CA ARG A 148 1.19 -0.41 10.56
C ARG A 148 2.45 -0.31 9.70
N HIS A 149 2.89 -1.43 9.11
CA HIS A 149 4.05 -1.44 8.21
C HIS A 149 3.85 -0.56 6.96
N LEU A 150 2.65 -0.58 6.36
CA LEU A 150 2.32 0.34 5.27
C LEU A 150 2.43 1.80 5.71
N ALA A 151 1.90 2.14 6.89
CA ALA A 151 1.96 3.51 7.42
C ALA A 151 3.40 3.96 7.70
N ASP A 152 4.25 3.06 8.19
CA ASP A 152 5.67 3.32 8.44
C ASP A 152 6.43 3.55 7.13
N LEU A 153 6.21 2.71 6.10
CA LEU A 153 6.78 2.90 4.77
C LEU A 153 6.33 4.21 4.13
N ALA A 154 5.02 4.49 4.13
CA ALA A 154 4.50 5.77 3.63
C ALA A 154 5.10 6.98 4.37
N SER A 155 5.39 6.83 5.67
CA SER A 155 6.09 7.86 6.45
C SER A 155 7.53 8.06 5.99
N ILE A 156 8.27 6.99 5.69
CA ILE A 156 9.61 7.05 5.10
C ILE A 156 9.55 7.75 3.74
N TRP A 157 8.64 7.31 2.87
CA TRP A 157 8.46 7.88 1.53
C TRP A 157 8.19 9.38 1.59
N ARG A 158 7.33 9.85 2.51
CA ARG A 158 7.08 11.30 2.69
C ARG A 158 8.31 12.09 3.12
N ARG A 159 9.22 11.50 3.91
CA ARG A 159 10.48 12.16 4.29
C ARG A 159 11.48 12.22 3.14
N CYS A 160 11.45 11.23 2.27
CA CYS A 160 12.35 11.10 1.13
C CYS A 160 11.82 11.78 -0.14
N GLY A 161 10.52 12.02 -0.24
CA GLY A 161 9.86 12.60 -1.41
C GLY A 161 10.17 14.08 -1.61
N GLY A 162 10.22 14.49 -2.88
CA GLY A 162 10.57 15.87 -3.27
C GLY A 162 12.03 16.22 -3.04
N ARG A 163 12.92 15.21 -2.98
CA ARG A 163 14.35 15.37 -2.72
C ARG A 163 15.18 14.62 -3.75
N THR A 164 16.46 14.95 -3.80
CA THR A 164 17.43 14.12 -4.52
C THR A 164 18.09 13.17 -3.54
N VAL A 165 18.14 11.89 -3.90
CA VAL A 165 18.89 10.85 -3.18
C VAL A 165 20.04 10.38 -4.06
N THR A 166 21.18 10.05 -3.45
CA THR A 166 22.39 9.64 -4.18
C THR A 166 22.66 8.17 -3.94
N LEU A 167 22.70 7.39 -5.02
CA LEU A 167 23.08 5.98 -5.01
C LEU A 167 24.57 5.81 -5.32
N PHE A 168 25.22 4.96 -4.52
CA PHE A 168 26.61 4.59 -4.65
C PHE A 168 26.71 3.09 -4.86
N ARG A 169 27.39 2.67 -5.93
CA ARG A 169 27.71 1.26 -6.16
C ARG A 169 29.17 1.09 -6.56
N SER A 170 29.78 0.01 -6.11
CA SER A 170 31.20 -0.27 -6.30
C SER A 170 31.59 -0.41 -7.78
N GLU A 171 30.66 -0.93 -8.58
CA GLU A 171 30.78 -1.15 -10.01
C GLU A 171 30.58 0.12 -10.85
N TRP A 172 30.03 1.19 -10.25
CA TRP A 172 29.75 2.44 -10.96
C TRP A 172 30.93 3.40 -10.87
N ARG A 173 31.28 4.00 -12.02
CA ARG A 173 32.36 5.01 -12.08
C ARG A 173 32.01 6.29 -11.32
N ARG A 174 30.72 6.59 -11.17
CA ARG A 174 30.21 7.79 -10.49
C ARG A 174 28.90 7.43 -9.76
N PRO A 175 28.58 8.13 -8.66
CA PRO A 175 27.27 8.02 -8.04
C PRO A 175 26.15 8.42 -9.02
N VAL A 176 24.96 7.88 -8.81
CA VAL A 176 23.74 8.24 -9.56
C VAL A 176 22.84 9.04 -8.63
N GLU A 177 22.38 10.20 -9.12
CA GLU A 177 21.38 11.00 -8.43
C GLU A 177 19.98 10.63 -8.93
N LEU A 178 19.09 10.32 -7.99
CA LEU A 178 17.68 10.07 -8.24
C LEU A 178 16.86 11.21 -7.65
N SER A 179 16.03 11.85 -8.48
CA SER A 179 15.02 12.81 -8.01
C SER A 179 13.74 12.05 -7.67
N THR A 180 13.22 12.24 -6.46
CA THR A 180 11.99 11.61 -5.98
C THR A 180 10.82 12.58 -6.09
N SER A 181 9.66 12.11 -6.56
CA SER A 181 8.41 12.85 -6.45
C SER A 181 7.95 12.89 -4.99
N VAL A 182 7.00 13.77 -4.68
CA VAL A 182 6.22 13.62 -3.45
C VAL A 182 5.32 12.40 -3.61
N PRO A 183 5.14 11.56 -2.57
CA PRO A 183 4.23 10.43 -2.65
C PRO A 183 2.78 10.89 -2.76
N GLU A 184 2.01 10.19 -3.59
CA GLU A 184 0.59 10.43 -3.80
C GLU A 184 -0.22 9.19 -3.39
N VAL A 185 -1.49 9.35 -3.07
CA VAL A 185 -2.40 8.22 -2.80
C VAL A 185 -3.48 8.19 -3.86
N VAL A 186 -3.57 7.09 -4.59
CA VAL A 186 -4.56 6.85 -5.64
C VAL A 186 -5.28 5.55 -5.31
N ASP A 187 -6.59 5.61 -5.04
CA ASP A 187 -7.42 4.45 -4.72
C ASP A 187 -6.87 3.54 -3.61
N GLY A 188 -6.25 4.15 -2.58
CA GLY A 188 -5.65 3.42 -1.45
C GLY A 188 -4.25 2.85 -1.72
N ILE A 189 -3.68 3.10 -2.90
CA ILE A 189 -2.30 2.77 -3.26
C ILE A 189 -1.44 4.02 -3.08
N THR A 190 -0.37 3.93 -2.31
CA THR A 190 0.62 5.02 -2.23
C THR A 190 1.63 4.84 -3.35
N THR A 191 1.83 5.88 -4.16
CA THR A 191 2.73 5.86 -5.31
C THR A 191 3.79 6.95 -5.20
N MET A 192 4.94 6.72 -5.83
CA MET A 192 6.01 7.71 -5.96
C MET A 192 6.79 7.42 -7.25
N VAL A 193 7.36 8.46 -7.85
CA VAL A 193 8.20 8.36 -9.05
C VAL A 193 9.63 8.74 -8.70
N LEU A 194 10.58 7.93 -9.14
CA LEU A 194 12.01 8.24 -9.08
C LEU A 194 12.55 8.42 -10.49
N THR A 195 13.42 9.40 -10.69
CA THR A 195 14.02 9.67 -12.01
C THR A 195 15.51 9.91 -11.89
N ALA A 196 16.28 9.31 -12.80
CA ALA A 196 17.67 9.67 -13.04
C ALA A 196 17.78 10.23 -14.46
N GLN A 197 18.36 11.42 -14.60
CA GLN A 197 18.56 12.07 -15.90
C GLN A 197 20.03 12.41 -16.09
N GLY A 198 20.84 11.39 -16.30
CA GLY A 198 22.27 11.50 -16.56
C GLY A 198 22.64 11.22 -18.02
N PRO A 199 23.88 11.56 -18.43
CA PRO A 199 24.40 11.20 -19.76
C PRO A 199 24.61 9.69 -19.93
N VAL A 200 24.71 8.94 -18.82
CA VAL A 200 24.95 7.49 -18.80
C VAL A 200 23.70 6.69 -18.44
N LEU A 201 22.76 7.29 -17.69
CA LEU A 201 21.55 6.61 -17.22
C LEU A 201 20.35 7.54 -17.34
N ARG A 202 19.33 7.09 -18.05
CA ARG A 202 18.00 7.70 -18.09
C ARG A 202 16.98 6.67 -17.67
N VAL A 203 16.48 6.80 -16.46
CA VAL A 203 15.50 5.88 -15.91
C VAL A 203 14.38 6.65 -15.24
N ARG A 204 13.19 6.10 -15.36
CA ARG A 204 12.04 6.43 -14.54
C ARG A 204 11.62 5.15 -13.83
N GLU A 205 11.46 5.24 -12.53
CA GLU A 205 10.93 4.19 -11.69
C GLU A 205 9.59 4.64 -11.13
N ASP A 206 8.52 3.91 -11.44
CA ASP A 206 7.21 4.09 -10.85
C ASP A 206 7.04 3.05 -9.74
N HIS A 207 6.89 3.51 -8.50
CA HIS A 207 6.90 2.68 -7.30
C HIS A 207 5.55 2.79 -6.59
N ALA A 208 4.97 1.67 -6.18
CA ALA A 208 3.68 1.60 -5.50
C ALA A 208 3.73 0.67 -4.29
N ILE A 209 3.13 1.11 -3.18
CA ILE A 209 2.91 0.29 -1.98
C ILE A 209 1.44 0.33 -1.57
N ALA A 210 0.95 -0.81 -1.09
CA ALA A 210 -0.40 -0.97 -0.56
C ALA A 210 -0.43 -2.11 0.45
N ALA A 211 -1.51 -2.23 1.22
CA ALA A 211 -1.73 -3.39 2.08
C ALA A 211 -3.20 -3.77 2.11
N LYS A 212 -3.46 -5.08 2.13
CA LYS A 212 -4.79 -5.65 2.29
C LYS A 212 -4.70 -6.88 3.18
N ASN A 213 -5.64 -7.03 4.11
CA ASN A 213 -5.58 -8.07 5.14
C ASN A 213 -4.18 -8.08 5.78
N ASN A 214 -3.55 -9.24 5.95
CA ASN A 214 -2.23 -9.39 6.54
C ASN A 214 -1.07 -9.27 5.54
N VAL A 215 -1.29 -8.75 4.33
CA VAL A 215 -0.28 -8.70 3.26
C VAL A 215 0.01 -7.25 2.88
N LEU A 216 1.29 -6.88 2.94
CA LEU A 216 1.85 -5.68 2.30
C LEU A 216 2.28 -6.04 0.87
N VAL A 217 2.01 -5.15 -0.06
CA VAL A 217 2.34 -5.21 -1.48
C VAL A 217 3.27 -4.04 -1.79
N ASP A 218 4.34 -4.32 -2.53
CA ASP A 218 5.41 -3.40 -2.87
C ASP A 218 5.86 -3.72 -4.31
N VAL A 219 5.67 -2.78 -5.24
CA VAL A 219 5.84 -2.99 -6.69
C VAL A 219 6.57 -1.79 -7.27
N ASP A 220 7.66 -2.04 -7.98
CA ASP A 220 8.42 -1.03 -8.71
C ASP A 220 8.56 -1.41 -10.19
N ILE A 221 8.50 -0.41 -11.07
CA ILE A 221 8.68 -0.58 -12.50
C ILE A 221 9.68 0.45 -12.98
N MET A 222 10.85 -0.02 -13.40
CA MET A 222 11.88 0.79 -14.01
C MET A 222 11.82 0.67 -15.52
N THR A 223 11.62 1.80 -16.21
CA THR A 223 11.64 1.87 -17.67
C THR A 223 12.31 3.17 -18.14
N PRO A 224 12.81 3.25 -19.39
CA PRO A 224 13.24 4.51 -19.98
C PRO A 224 12.04 5.49 -20.07
N ASP A 225 12.06 6.53 -19.25
CA ASP A 225 11.11 7.65 -19.12
C ASP A 225 9.82 7.59 -19.98
N THR A 226 8.91 6.67 -19.64
CA THR A 226 7.56 6.61 -20.23
C THR A 226 6.49 6.65 -19.14
N SER A 227 5.34 7.25 -19.42
CA SER A 227 4.17 7.20 -18.53
C SER A 227 3.54 5.80 -18.41
N ARG A 228 4.07 4.81 -19.13
CA ARG A 228 3.57 3.43 -19.14
C ARG A 228 3.83 2.72 -17.82
N GLY A 229 4.99 2.98 -17.19
CA GLY A 229 5.33 2.41 -15.89
C GLY A 229 4.29 2.74 -14.82
N GLN A 230 3.82 3.99 -14.79
CA GLN A 230 2.79 4.45 -13.85
C GLN A 230 1.47 3.69 -13.95
N GLN A 231 0.99 3.42 -15.17
CA GLN A 231 -0.24 2.65 -15.34
C GLN A 231 -0.02 1.18 -14.97
N ALA A 232 1.13 0.62 -15.35
CA ALA A 232 1.47 -0.76 -15.09
C ALA A 232 1.66 -1.06 -13.59
N VAL A 233 2.29 -0.15 -12.83
CA VAL A 233 2.56 -0.35 -11.40
C VAL A 233 1.26 -0.39 -10.61
N ILE A 234 0.30 0.48 -10.95
CA ILE A 234 -1.05 0.49 -10.38
C ILE A 234 -1.81 -0.78 -10.78
N GLY A 235 -1.73 -1.17 -12.06
CA GLY A 235 -2.40 -2.37 -12.58
C GLY A 235 -1.94 -3.66 -11.89
N ILE A 236 -0.63 -3.84 -11.74
CA ILE A 236 -0.04 -4.98 -11.04
C ILE A 236 -0.41 -4.96 -9.57
N THR A 237 -0.34 -3.80 -8.90
CA THR A 237 -0.72 -3.67 -7.49
C THR A 237 -2.19 -4.06 -7.29
N ASN A 238 -3.10 -3.56 -8.13
CA ASN A 238 -4.52 -3.92 -8.09
C ASN A 238 -4.77 -5.41 -8.36
N TYR A 239 -4.04 -6.02 -9.29
CA TYR A 239 -4.11 -7.45 -9.54
C TYR A 239 -3.80 -8.26 -8.26
N ILE A 240 -2.74 -7.87 -7.54
CA ILE A 240 -2.33 -8.53 -6.30
C ILE A 240 -3.39 -8.31 -5.21
N LEU A 241 -3.85 -7.06 -5.02
CA LEU A 241 -4.87 -6.72 -4.04
C LEU A 241 -6.20 -7.47 -4.27
N ALA A 242 -6.59 -7.69 -5.52
CA ALA A 242 -7.80 -8.44 -5.87
C ALA A 242 -7.72 -9.93 -5.45
N LYS A 243 -6.52 -10.50 -5.38
CA LYS A 243 -6.29 -11.89 -4.95
C LYS A 243 -6.14 -12.05 -3.44
N ILE A 244 -5.89 -10.97 -2.71
CA ILE A 244 -5.80 -11.01 -1.24
C ILE A 244 -7.22 -11.03 -0.64
N PRO A 245 -7.55 -11.98 0.26
CA PRO A 245 -8.88 -12.07 0.87
C PRO A 245 -9.25 -10.84 1.71
N GLY A 246 -10.55 -10.55 1.77
CA GLY A 246 -11.12 -9.36 2.42
C GLY A 246 -11.29 -8.21 1.45
#